data_AF-A0A3E4JLD6-F1
#
_entry.id   AF-A0A3E4JLD6-F1
#
_cell.length_a   1.000
_cell.length_b   1.000
_cell.length_c   1.000
_cell.angle_alpha   90.00
_cell.angle_beta   90.00
_cell.angle_gamma   90.00
#
_symmetry.space_group_name_H-M   'P 1'
#
loop_
_entity.id
_entity.type
_entity.pdbx_description
1 polymer ?
#
loop_
_entity_poly.entity_id
_entity_poly.type
_entity_poly.pdbx_seq_one_letter_code
_entity_poly.pdbx_strand_id
1 'polypeptide(L)'
;MGLRYTHQAITTEQQIDILKERGLLIDDVEQAIEVLDTISYFRLAGYWRHFEIDRFSHQFRKGCSFADVIDLYSFDKELRTLLFTAIQTIEVSVRTKIIKHFALEFGAFWFMDESYATNEIRFTANLAVIRKEVSRSHDDFITEHFHKYSEPDLPPVWKTLEVISMGTLSKLYSNFSDATAKHAVAREFGLNHHKFLRSWLECLAVLRNCCAHHSRLSNRVFPVKPMMP
;
A
#
# COMPACT_ATOMS: atom_id res chain seq x y z
N MET A 1 -10.51 -8.89 29.78
CA MET A 1 -11.39 -9.90 29.15
C MET A 1 -12.30 -9.13 28.19
N GLY A 2 -12.28 -9.43 26.89
CA GLY A 2 -13.09 -8.70 25.92
C GLY A 2 -14.58 -9.01 26.08
N LEU A 3 -15.46 -8.05 25.79
CA LEU A 3 -16.90 -8.27 25.76
C LEU A 3 -17.28 -9.21 24.59
N ARG A 4 -18.29 -10.07 24.80
CA ARG A 4 -18.84 -10.90 23.72
C ARG A 4 -19.52 -10.01 22.69
N TYR A 5 -19.18 -10.16 21.42
CA TYR A 5 -19.83 -9.43 20.33
C TYR A 5 -21.26 -9.94 20.13
N THR A 6 -22.24 -9.04 20.28
CA THR A 6 -23.69 -9.34 20.19
C THR A 6 -24.41 -8.52 19.14
N HIS A 7 -23.72 -7.63 18.42
CA HIS A 7 -24.34 -6.78 17.40
C HIS A 7 -24.82 -7.62 16.21
N GLN A 8 -26.04 -7.32 15.76
CA GLN A 8 -26.68 -7.91 14.58
C GLN A 8 -26.48 -7.02 13.36
N ALA A 9 -26.56 -7.60 12.17
CA ALA A 9 -26.64 -6.82 10.95
C ALA A 9 -27.94 -6.02 10.90
N ILE A 10 -27.89 -4.84 10.29
CA ILE A 10 -29.03 -3.95 10.08
C ILE A 10 -29.20 -3.67 8.59
N THR A 11 -30.43 -3.40 8.15
CA THR A 11 -30.74 -3.12 6.74
C THR A 11 -30.23 -1.74 6.32
N THR A 12 -30.16 -1.49 5.02
CA THR A 12 -29.72 -0.20 4.47
C THR A 12 -30.66 0.94 4.90
N GLU A 13 -31.97 0.68 4.98
CA GLU A 13 -32.96 1.64 5.48
C GLU A 13 -32.71 1.98 6.96
N GLN A 14 -32.45 0.96 7.80
CA GLN A 14 -32.10 1.19 9.20
C GLN A 14 -30.80 1.99 9.35
N GLN A 15 -29.84 1.80 8.45
CA GLN A 15 -28.61 2.61 8.42
C GLN A 15 -28.92 4.07 8.09
N ILE A 16 -29.80 4.33 7.11
CA ILE A 16 -30.24 5.67 6.74
C ILE A 16 -30.94 6.36 7.92
N ASP A 17 -31.84 5.66 8.61
CA ASP A 17 -32.55 6.20 9.77
C ASP A 17 -31.57 6.60 10.88
N ILE A 18 -30.57 5.77 11.18
CA ILE A 18 -29.50 6.09 12.15
C ILE A 18 -28.72 7.34 11.74
N LEU A 19 -28.41 7.51 10.44
CA LEU A 19 -27.68 8.69 9.97
C LEU A 19 -28.53 9.97 10.11
N LYS A 20 -29.83 9.89 9.80
CA LYS A 20 -30.77 11.01 9.99
C LYS A 20 -30.95 11.37 11.46
N GLU A 21 -31.12 10.37 12.34
CA GLU A 21 -31.21 10.57 13.79
C GLU A 21 -29.97 11.25 14.39
N ARG A 22 -28.81 11.01 13.79
CA ARG A 22 -27.54 11.66 14.14
C ARG A 22 -27.39 13.07 13.55
N GLY A 23 -28.37 13.54 12.79
CA GLY A 23 -28.38 14.90 12.21
C GLY A 23 -27.72 15.03 10.84
N LEU A 24 -27.48 13.93 10.11
CA LEU A 24 -27.02 14.01 8.72
C LEU A 24 -28.21 14.34 7.81
N LEU A 25 -28.07 15.38 6.99
CA LEU A 25 -29.08 15.72 5.99
C LEU A 25 -29.02 14.73 4.82
N ILE A 26 -30.14 14.10 4.52
CA ILE A 26 -30.28 13.15 3.41
C ILE A 26 -31.50 13.57 2.60
N ASP A 27 -31.25 14.29 1.50
CA ASP A 27 -32.29 14.85 0.65
C ASP A 27 -32.97 13.79 -0.22
N ASP A 28 -32.18 12.88 -0.79
CA ASP A 28 -32.63 11.76 -1.60
C ASP A 28 -32.30 10.43 -0.91
N VAL A 29 -33.33 9.80 -0.35
CA VAL A 29 -33.21 8.53 0.38
C VAL A 29 -32.96 7.36 -0.56
N GLU A 30 -33.61 7.34 -1.72
CA GLU A 30 -33.47 6.25 -2.69
C GLU A 30 -32.04 6.21 -3.22
N GLN A 31 -31.49 7.37 -3.59
CA GLN A 31 -30.09 7.49 -3.99
C GLN A 31 -29.13 7.09 -2.84
N ALA A 32 -29.41 7.50 -1.60
CA ALA A 32 -28.55 7.15 -0.48
C ALA A 32 -28.51 5.63 -0.21
N ILE A 33 -29.63 4.92 -0.43
CA ILE A 33 -29.70 3.46 -0.36
C ILE A 33 -28.81 2.84 -1.45
N GLU A 34 -28.97 3.24 -2.72
CA GLU A 34 -28.16 2.73 -3.84
C GLU A 34 -26.64 2.90 -3.58
N VAL A 35 -26.27 4.05 -3.02
CA VAL A 35 -24.88 4.36 -2.66
C VAL A 35 -24.38 3.46 -1.53
N LEU A 36 -25.18 3.23 -0.48
CA LEU A 36 -24.79 2.36 0.63
C LEU A 36 -24.70 0.90 0.22
N ASP A 37 -25.53 0.45 -0.73
CA ASP A 37 -25.45 -0.89 -1.30
C ASP A 37 -24.19 -1.08 -2.17
N THR A 38 -23.65 0.00 -2.73
CA THR A 38 -22.44 -0.03 -3.56
C THR A 38 -21.14 0.15 -2.76
N ILE A 39 -21.09 1.10 -1.82
CA ILE A 39 -19.86 1.50 -1.13
C ILE A 39 -19.77 0.86 0.26
N SER A 40 -20.88 0.42 0.85
CA SER A 40 -21.07 0.00 2.25
C SER A 40 -20.97 1.13 3.28
N TYR A 41 -21.83 1.02 4.31
CA TYR A 41 -21.84 1.91 5.46
C TYR A 41 -20.48 2.03 6.15
N PHE A 42 -19.80 0.92 6.40
CA PHE A 42 -18.54 0.94 7.15
C PHE A 42 -17.42 1.67 6.40
N ARG A 43 -17.41 1.60 5.06
CA ARG A 43 -16.46 2.35 4.23
C ARG A 43 -16.75 3.84 4.30
N LEU A 44 -18.00 4.25 4.13
CA LEU A 44 -18.40 5.66 4.22
C LEU A 44 -18.27 6.23 5.64
N ALA A 45 -18.35 5.38 6.68
CA ALA A 45 -18.06 5.75 8.06
C ALA A 45 -16.65 6.28 8.27
N GLY A 46 -15.70 5.84 7.46
CA GLY A 46 -14.39 6.45 7.41
C GLY A 46 -14.44 7.91 7.01
N TYR A 47 -15.35 8.34 6.15
CA TYR A 47 -15.36 9.68 5.58
C TYR A 47 -16.20 10.64 6.41
N TRP A 48 -17.40 10.23 6.82
CA TRP A 48 -18.30 11.12 7.55
C TRP A 48 -17.86 11.41 8.99
N ARG A 49 -16.90 10.64 9.55
CA ARG A 49 -16.35 10.85 10.90
C ARG A 49 -15.73 12.24 11.11
N HIS A 50 -15.40 12.96 10.03
CA HIS A 50 -14.87 14.33 10.11
C HIS A 50 -15.95 15.40 10.17
N PHE A 51 -17.18 15.01 9.87
CA PHE A 51 -18.37 15.84 9.95
C PHE A 51 -19.10 15.65 11.30
N GLU A 52 -18.69 14.67 12.10
CA GLU A 52 -19.14 14.51 13.50
C GLU A 52 -18.63 15.68 14.37
N ILE A 53 -19.44 16.05 15.37
CA ILE A 53 -19.08 17.03 16.41
C ILE A 53 -17.98 16.46 17.30
N ASP A 54 -18.14 15.19 17.70
CA ASP A 54 -17.21 14.45 18.53
C ASP A 54 -17.28 12.94 18.23
N ARG A 55 -16.32 12.18 18.77
CA ARG A 55 -16.17 10.75 18.48
C ARG A 55 -17.00 9.82 19.36
N PHE A 56 -17.80 10.36 20.28
CA PHE A 56 -18.57 9.62 21.28
C PHE A 56 -20.07 9.70 21.01
N SER A 57 -20.59 10.90 20.72
CA SER A 57 -22.02 11.13 20.44
C SER A 57 -22.42 10.69 19.04
N HIS A 58 -21.46 10.65 18.12
CA HIS A 58 -21.67 10.42 16.68
C HIS A 58 -22.65 11.40 16.02
N GLN A 59 -22.94 12.54 16.67
CA GLN A 59 -23.80 13.58 16.13
C GLN A 59 -23.06 14.39 15.08
N PHE A 60 -23.73 14.69 13.96
CA PHE A 60 -23.18 15.48 12.87
C PHE A 60 -23.26 16.98 13.15
N ARG A 61 -22.31 17.74 12.61
CA ARG A 61 -22.38 19.20 12.63
C ARG A 61 -23.58 19.67 11.82
N LYS A 62 -24.19 20.78 12.25
CA LYS A 62 -25.35 21.36 11.58
C LYS A 62 -25.04 21.68 10.12
N GLY A 63 -25.91 21.24 9.21
CA GLY A 63 -25.79 21.52 7.78
C GLY A 63 -24.97 20.51 6.99
N CYS A 64 -24.40 19.48 7.63
CA CYS A 64 -23.72 18.41 6.92
C CYS A 64 -24.73 17.49 6.22
N SER A 65 -24.49 17.23 4.94
CA SER A 65 -25.30 16.38 4.09
C SER A 65 -24.60 15.07 3.75
N PHE A 66 -25.37 14.07 3.33
CA PHE A 66 -24.82 12.84 2.77
C PHE A 66 -24.01 13.11 1.51
N ALA A 67 -24.43 14.09 0.69
CA ALA A 67 -23.69 14.52 -0.50
C ALA A 67 -22.26 14.98 -0.15
N ASP A 68 -22.07 15.76 0.93
CA ASP A 68 -20.73 16.18 1.38
C ASP A 68 -19.80 14.98 1.66
N VAL A 69 -20.36 13.89 2.20
CA VAL A 69 -19.61 12.66 2.47
C VAL A 69 -19.21 11.97 1.17
N ILE A 70 -20.14 11.92 0.21
CA ILE A 70 -19.90 11.31 -1.10
C ILE A 70 -18.87 12.10 -1.90
N ASP A 71 -18.90 13.43 -1.82
CA ASP A 71 -17.89 14.29 -2.43
C ASP A 71 -16.50 14.03 -1.85
N LEU A 72 -16.38 13.93 -0.52
CA LEU A 72 -15.10 13.60 0.11
C LEU A 72 -14.62 12.19 -0.26
N TYR A 73 -15.54 11.21 -0.35
CA TYR A 73 -15.22 9.86 -0.81
C TYR A 73 -14.71 9.85 -2.26
N SER A 74 -15.38 10.59 -3.14
CA SER A 74 -15.06 10.68 -4.56
C SER A 74 -13.72 11.38 -4.78
N PHE A 75 -13.48 12.49 -4.09
CA PHE A 75 -12.18 13.16 -4.04
C PHE A 75 -11.05 12.20 -3.62
N ASP A 76 -11.25 11.45 -2.53
CA ASP A 76 -10.23 10.51 -2.03
C ASP A 76 -9.99 9.34 -3.00
N LYS A 77 -11.02 8.91 -3.73
CA LYS A 77 -10.93 7.92 -4.81
C LYS A 77 -10.07 8.45 -5.96
N GLU A 78 -10.29 9.68 -6.41
CA GLU A 78 -9.48 10.31 -7.45
C GLU A 78 -8.03 10.52 -7.01
N LEU A 79 -7.82 11.00 -5.78
CA LEU A 79 -6.50 11.16 -5.19
C LEU A 79 -5.73 9.84 -5.13
N ARG A 80 -6.38 8.74 -4.70
CA ARG A 80 -5.80 7.39 -4.72
C ARG A 80 -5.36 7.00 -6.12
N THR A 81 -6.18 7.23 -7.13
CA THR A 81 -5.86 6.89 -8.53
C THR A 81 -4.60 7.62 -8.98
N LEU A 82 -4.55 8.94 -8.80
CA LEU A 82 -3.40 9.77 -9.19
C LEU A 82 -2.11 9.33 -8.49
N LEU A 83 -2.17 9.12 -7.17
CA LEU A 83 -1.02 8.67 -6.40
C LEU A 83 -0.58 7.27 -6.81
N PHE A 84 -1.50 6.35 -7.04
CA PHE A 84 -1.17 4.99 -7.43
C PHE A 84 -0.44 4.97 -8.78
N THR A 85 -0.92 5.75 -9.75
CA THR A 85 -0.25 5.91 -11.06
C THR A 85 1.17 6.48 -10.92
N ALA A 86 1.35 7.52 -10.10
CA ALA A 86 2.67 8.09 -9.87
C ALA A 86 3.62 7.07 -9.20
N ILE A 87 3.13 6.34 -8.19
CA ILE A 87 3.93 5.35 -7.47
C ILE A 87 4.32 4.18 -8.39
N GLN A 88 3.44 3.73 -9.29
CA GLN A 88 3.77 2.68 -10.26
C GLN A 88 5.01 3.05 -11.10
N THR A 89 5.09 4.30 -11.55
CA THR A 89 6.25 4.80 -12.31
C THR A 89 7.53 4.75 -11.47
N ILE A 90 7.45 5.15 -10.20
CA ILE A 90 8.58 5.10 -9.27
C ILE A 90 8.99 3.64 -9.01
N GLU A 91 8.03 2.75 -8.80
CA GLU A 91 8.25 1.33 -8.49
C GLU A 91 9.04 0.63 -9.62
N VAL A 92 8.63 0.83 -10.87
CA VAL A 92 9.34 0.31 -12.06
C VAL A 92 10.75 0.89 -12.12
N SER A 93 10.90 2.21 -11.97
CA SER A 93 12.21 2.86 -12.01
C SER A 93 13.15 2.30 -10.92
N VAL A 94 12.68 2.16 -9.69
CA VAL A 94 13.46 1.62 -8.57
C VAL A 94 13.94 0.20 -8.85
N ARG A 95 13.08 -0.70 -9.38
CA ARG A 95 13.50 -2.04 -9.80
C ARG A 95 14.63 -1.98 -10.81
N THR A 96 14.45 -1.20 -11.88
CA THR A 96 15.45 -1.06 -12.95
C THR A 96 16.78 -0.55 -12.41
N LYS A 97 16.77 0.47 -11.54
CA LYS A 97 18.01 1.03 -10.97
C LYS A 97 18.69 0.07 -10.01
N ILE A 98 17.94 -0.65 -9.17
CA ILE A 98 18.50 -1.70 -8.31
C ILE A 98 19.15 -2.80 -9.15
N ILE A 99 18.48 -3.29 -10.19
CA ILE A 99 19.06 -4.29 -11.10
C ILE A 99 20.35 -3.77 -11.73
N LYS A 100 20.30 -2.57 -12.31
CA LYS A 100 21.45 -1.93 -12.98
C LYS A 100 22.67 -1.86 -12.07
N HIS A 101 22.49 -1.41 -10.83
CA HIS A 101 23.61 -1.21 -9.91
C HIS A 101 24.03 -2.48 -9.18
N PHE A 102 23.10 -3.38 -8.84
CA PHE A 102 23.41 -4.52 -7.98
C PHE A 102 23.76 -5.78 -8.79
N ALA A 103 23.09 -6.03 -9.92
CA ALA A 103 23.27 -7.28 -10.65
C ALA A 103 24.69 -7.41 -11.26
N LEU A 104 25.27 -6.28 -11.69
CA LEU A 104 26.61 -6.26 -12.28
C LEU A 104 27.71 -6.47 -11.23
N GLU A 105 27.51 -5.99 -10.00
CA GLU A 105 28.52 -6.00 -8.94
C GLU A 105 28.42 -7.23 -8.04
N PHE A 106 27.20 -7.67 -7.72
CA PHE A 106 26.94 -8.75 -6.76
C PHE A 106 26.39 -10.04 -7.41
N GLY A 107 26.20 -10.04 -8.74
CA GLY A 107 25.77 -11.20 -9.52
C GLY A 107 24.25 -11.37 -9.61
N ALA A 108 23.80 -12.30 -10.46
CA ALA A 108 22.37 -12.44 -10.81
C ALA A 108 21.46 -12.88 -9.65
N PHE A 109 22.03 -13.48 -8.61
CA PHE A 109 21.29 -14.08 -7.49
C PHE A 109 21.65 -13.45 -6.12
N TRP A 110 22.23 -12.25 -6.11
CA TRP A 110 22.66 -11.54 -4.89
C TRP A 110 21.57 -11.48 -3.81
N PHE A 111 20.30 -11.41 -4.20
CA PHE A 111 19.17 -11.30 -3.28
C PHE A 111 18.90 -12.60 -2.50
N MET A 112 19.55 -13.70 -2.87
CA MET A 112 19.50 -15.00 -2.20
C MET A 112 20.74 -15.24 -1.32
N ASP A 113 21.72 -14.33 -1.33
CA ASP A 113 22.96 -14.47 -0.57
C ASP A 113 22.88 -13.66 0.73
N GLU A 114 22.87 -14.38 1.85
CA GLU A 114 22.77 -13.81 3.19
C GLU A 114 23.97 -12.91 3.54
N SER A 115 25.14 -13.12 2.93
CA SER A 115 26.33 -12.29 3.20
C SER A 115 26.13 -10.83 2.81
N TYR A 116 25.17 -10.54 1.91
CA TYR A 116 24.77 -9.19 1.55
C TYR A 116 23.63 -8.63 2.42
N ALA A 117 23.25 -9.29 3.52
CA ALA A 117 22.22 -8.84 4.43
C ALA A 117 22.78 -8.23 5.72
N THR A 118 22.17 -7.15 6.20
CA THR A 118 22.50 -6.56 7.52
C THR A 118 21.82 -7.28 8.69
N ASN A 119 20.82 -8.11 8.42
CA ASN A 119 20.06 -8.83 9.43
C ASN A 119 19.49 -10.14 8.86
N GLU A 120 19.92 -11.26 9.43
CA GLU A 120 19.55 -12.63 9.04
C GLU A 120 18.04 -12.87 9.14
N ILE A 121 17.42 -12.54 10.28
CA ILE A 121 15.97 -12.79 10.50
C ILE A 121 15.13 -12.07 9.44
N ARG A 122 15.46 -10.82 9.13
CA ARG A 122 14.78 -10.03 8.10
C ARG A 122 15.05 -10.58 6.71
N PHE A 123 16.27 -11.04 6.44
CA PHE A 123 16.64 -11.68 5.18
C PHE A 123 15.80 -12.93 4.96
N THR A 124 15.81 -13.87 5.90
CA THR A 124 15.07 -15.13 5.81
C THR A 124 13.56 -14.90 5.64
N ALA A 125 12.99 -13.98 6.43
CA ALA A 125 11.58 -13.62 6.30
C ALA A 125 11.26 -13.00 4.94
N ASN A 126 12.14 -12.14 4.42
CA ASN A 126 11.92 -11.47 3.14
C ASN A 126 12.10 -12.44 1.95
N LEU A 127 13.12 -13.30 1.97
CA LEU A 127 13.35 -14.32 0.96
C LEU A 127 12.20 -15.33 0.90
N ALA A 128 11.63 -15.72 2.04
CA ALA A 128 10.43 -16.57 2.07
C ALA A 128 9.23 -15.91 1.38
N VAL A 129 9.05 -14.60 1.53
CA VAL A 129 8.00 -13.84 0.81
C VAL A 129 8.30 -13.79 -0.68
N ILE A 130 9.55 -13.53 -1.08
CA ILE A 130 9.97 -13.53 -2.50
C ILE A 130 9.63 -14.89 -3.14
N ARG A 131 10.01 -16.00 -2.49
CA ARG A 131 9.69 -17.36 -2.96
C ARG A 131 8.19 -17.57 -3.17
N LYS A 132 7.37 -17.08 -2.23
CA LYS A 132 5.92 -17.17 -2.31
C LYS A 132 5.30 -16.29 -3.39
N GLU A 133 5.84 -15.10 -3.63
CA GLU A 133 5.37 -14.20 -4.69
C GLU A 133 5.72 -14.78 -6.06
N VAL A 134 6.95 -15.29 -6.24
CA VAL A 134 7.39 -15.94 -7.49
C VAL A 134 6.58 -17.20 -7.78
N SER A 135 6.34 -18.07 -6.78
CA SER A 135 5.59 -19.32 -7.00
C SER A 135 4.10 -19.11 -7.31
N ARG A 136 3.56 -17.91 -7.04
CA ARG A 136 2.18 -17.53 -7.36
C ARG A 136 2.05 -16.77 -8.67
N SER A 137 3.17 -16.34 -9.26
CA SER A 137 3.13 -15.67 -10.56
C SER A 137 2.86 -16.70 -11.66
N HIS A 138 2.00 -16.29 -12.57
CA HIS A 138 1.67 -17.02 -13.80
C HIS A 138 2.10 -16.21 -15.03
N ASP A 139 3.03 -15.26 -14.86
CA ASP A 139 3.56 -14.49 -15.97
C ASP A 139 4.39 -15.41 -16.87
N ASP A 140 4.21 -15.29 -18.18
CA ASP A 140 4.83 -16.19 -19.18
C ASP A 140 6.35 -16.34 -18.96
N PHE A 141 7.05 -15.24 -18.67
CA PHE A 141 8.50 -15.25 -18.50
C PHE A 141 8.99 -16.02 -17.25
N ILE A 142 8.13 -16.19 -16.24
CA ILE A 142 8.37 -17.00 -15.04
C ILE A 142 8.12 -18.48 -15.36
N THR A 143 6.98 -18.78 -15.99
CA THR A 143 6.64 -20.15 -16.40
C THR A 143 7.70 -20.71 -17.36
N GLU A 144 8.08 -19.94 -18.38
CA GLU A 144 9.17 -20.30 -19.30
C GLU A 144 10.52 -20.48 -18.60
N HIS A 145 10.80 -19.69 -17.56
CA HIS A 145 12.04 -19.85 -16.80
C HIS A 145 12.09 -21.21 -16.12
N PHE A 146 11.04 -21.60 -15.40
CA PHE A 146 10.99 -22.88 -14.68
C PHE A 146 10.84 -24.10 -15.60
N HIS A 147 10.36 -23.92 -16.83
CA HIS A 147 10.45 -24.99 -17.85
C HIS A 147 11.88 -25.26 -18.30
N LYS A 148 12.75 -24.24 -18.27
CA LYS A 148 14.13 -24.33 -18.80
C LYS A 148 15.18 -24.56 -17.71
N TYR A 149 14.95 -24.04 -16.51
CA TYR A 149 15.91 -24.02 -15.42
C TYR A 149 15.28 -24.56 -14.14
N SER A 150 15.94 -25.52 -13.50
CA SER A 150 15.56 -26.07 -12.19
C SER A 150 16.44 -25.56 -11.04
N GLU A 151 17.62 -25.02 -11.35
CA GLU A 151 18.57 -24.47 -10.37
C GLU A 151 19.15 -23.13 -10.85
N PRO A 152 19.32 -22.14 -9.95
CA PRO A 152 18.82 -22.12 -8.57
C PRO A 152 17.29 -22.07 -8.50
N ASP A 153 16.72 -22.22 -7.30
CA ASP A 153 15.28 -22.37 -7.10
C ASP A 153 14.46 -21.08 -7.31
N LEU A 154 15.11 -19.97 -7.65
CA LEU A 154 14.48 -18.73 -8.09
C LEU A 154 15.11 -18.22 -9.39
N PRO A 155 14.34 -17.50 -10.22
CA PRO A 155 14.87 -16.78 -11.36
C PRO A 155 15.91 -15.71 -10.98
N PRO A 156 16.76 -15.30 -11.92
CA PRO A 156 17.70 -14.20 -11.68
C PRO A 156 16.97 -12.90 -11.35
N VAL A 157 17.68 -11.96 -10.72
CA VAL A 157 17.11 -10.74 -10.13
C VAL A 157 16.24 -9.92 -11.10
N TRP A 158 16.59 -9.84 -12.39
CA TRP A 158 15.80 -9.10 -13.39
C TRP A 158 14.47 -9.76 -13.77
N LYS A 159 14.29 -11.05 -13.47
CA LYS A 159 12.98 -11.70 -13.55
C LYS A 159 12.26 -11.64 -12.20
N THR A 160 12.98 -11.94 -11.13
CA THR A 160 12.40 -12.00 -9.79
C THR A 160 11.85 -10.66 -9.32
N LEU A 161 12.56 -9.54 -9.56
CA LEU A 161 12.08 -8.25 -9.08
C LEU A 161 10.80 -7.77 -9.79
N GLU A 162 10.51 -8.22 -11.01
CA GLU A 162 9.27 -7.86 -11.73
C GLU A 162 8.02 -8.41 -11.04
N VAL A 163 8.16 -9.50 -10.29
CA VAL A 163 7.04 -10.19 -9.64
C VAL A 163 6.79 -9.72 -8.20
N ILE A 164 7.85 -9.34 -7.48
CA ILE A 164 7.71 -9.01 -6.07
C ILE A 164 7.02 -7.67 -5.86
N SER A 165 6.26 -7.54 -4.77
CA SER A 165 5.61 -6.27 -4.45
C SER A 165 6.60 -5.16 -4.05
N MET A 166 6.18 -3.90 -4.17
CA MET A 166 6.96 -2.75 -3.66
C MET A 166 7.36 -2.89 -2.19
N GLY A 167 6.50 -3.49 -1.36
CA GLY A 167 6.79 -3.73 0.05
C GLY A 167 7.92 -4.75 0.25
N THR A 168 7.93 -5.82 -0.54
CA THR A 168 9.02 -6.82 -0.56
C THR A 168 10.32 -6.18 -1.04
N LEU A 169 10.28 -5.40 -2.13
CA LEU A 169 11.43 -4.67 -2.67
C LEU A 169 12.00 -3.66 -1.68
N SER A 170 11.15 -2.89 -0.99
CA SER A 170 11.57 -1.93 0.02
C SER A 170 12.32 -2.60 1.19
N LYS A 171 11.86 -3.77 1.63
CA LYS A 171 12.53 -4.55 2.69
C LYS A 171 13.86 -5.11 2.21
N LEU A 172 13.91 -5.63 0.98
CA LEU A 172 15.12 -6.16 0.36
C LEU A 172 16.20 -5.06 0.27
N TYR A 173 15.85 -3.92 -0.33
CA TYR A 173 16.74 -2.76 -0.43
C TYR A 173 17.18 -2.22 0.94
N SER A 174 16.27 -2.17 1.92
CA SER A 174 16.59 -1.72 3.27
C SER A 174 17.58 -2.66 3.97
N ASN A 175 17.51 -3.96 3.72
CA ASN A 175 18.33 -4.96 4.41
C ASN A 175 19.67 -5.24 3.71
N PHE A 176 19.86 -4.75 2.49
CA PHE A 176 21.11 -4.89 1.75
C PHE A 176 22.28 -4.19 2.45
N SER A 177 23.43 -4.84 2.58
CA SER A 177 24.55 -4.39 3.41
C SER A 177 25.39 -3.30 2.75
N ASP A 178 25.62 -3.38 1.44
CA ASP A 178 26.51 -2.44 0.76
C ASP A 178 25.90 -1.04 0.63
N ALA A 179 26.50 -0.07 1.34
CA ALA A 179 26.06 1.31 1.35
C ALA A 179 26.41 2.06 0.05
N THR A 180 27.49 1.68 -0.63
CA THR A 180 27.99 2.31 -1.86
C THR A 180 27.02 2.06 -3.01
N ALA A 181 26.60 0.81 -3.21
CA ALA A 181 25.61 0.43 -4.21
C ALA A 181 24.25 1.08 -3.94
N LYS A 182 23.79 1.09 -2.67
CA LYS A 182 22.57 1.84 -2.29
C LYS A 182 22.70 3.34 -2.57
N HIS A 183 23.89 3.91 -2.36
CA HIS A 183 24.15 5.32 -2.64
C HIS A 183 24.13 5.60 -4.15
N ALA A 184 24.64 4.69 -4.99
CA ALA A 184 24.57 4.79 -6.43
C ALA A 184 23.11 4.83 -6.93
N VAL A 185 22.25 3.95 -6.40
CA VAL A 185 20.81 3.97 -6.69
C VAL A 185 20.18 5.29 -6.23
N ALA A 186 20.50 5.77 -5.04
CA ALA A 186 19.96 7.03 -4.52
C ALA A 186 20.31 8.25 -5.40
N ARG A 187 21.51 8.31 -5.95
CA ARG A 187 21.93 9.38 -6.87
C ARG A 187 21.13 9.43 -8.16
N GLU A 188 20.68 8.28 -8.67
CA GLU A 188 19.81 8.22 -9.86
C GLU A 188 18.44 8.90 -9.61
N PHE A 189 18.06 9.09 -8.33
CA PHE A 189 16.86 9.83 -7.92
C PHE A 189 17.19 11.25 -7.40
N GLY A 190 18.41 11.75 -7.63
CA GLY A 190 18.83 13.08 -7.19
C GLY A 190 19.07 13.19 -5.67
N LEU A 191 19.19 12.07 -4.96
CA LEU A 191 19.39 12.05 -3.51
C LEU A 191 20.88 11.94 -3.17
N ASN A 192 21.33 12.76 -2.23
CA ASN A 192 22.72 12.79 -1.74
C ASN A 192 23.04 11.67 -0.74
N HIS A 193 22.05 10.92 -0.23
CA HIS A 193 22.28 9.84 0.72
C HIS A 193 21.23 8.73 0.60
N HIS A 194 21.68 7.47 0.66
CA HIS A 194 20.81 6.29 0.51
C HIS A 194 19.75 6.13 1.63
N LYS A 195 19.93 6.81 2.76
CA LYS A 195 18.98 6.82 3.89
C LYS A 195 17.68 7.53 3.51
N PHE A 196 17.74 8.58 2.69
CA PHE A 196 16.55 9.25 2.17
C PHE A 196 15.77 8.29 1.27
N LEU A 197 16.43 7.68 0.30
CA LEU A 197 15.77 6.72 -0.59
C LEU A 197 15.16 5.55 0.20
N ARG A 198 15.90 4.97 1.16
CA ARG A 198 15.40 3.91 2.04
C ARG A 198 14.10 4.33 2.75
N SER A 199 14.09 5.51 3.37
CA SER A 199 12.92 6.04 4.08
C SER A 199 11.76 6.32 3.13
N TRP A 200 12.03 6.83 1.93
CA TRP A 200 11.02 7.12 0.92
C TRP A 200 10.39 5.84 0.38
N LEU A 201 11.17 4.79 0.10
CA LEU A 201 10.65 3.50 -0.35
C LEU A 201 9.72 2.86 0.68
N GLU A 202 10.05 2.96 1.98
CA GLU A 202 9.18 2.48 3.06
C GLU A 202 7.85 3.25 3.08
N CYS A 203 7.91 4.58 2.98
CA CYS A 203 6.73 5.44 2.96
C CYS A 203 5.86 5.19 1.73
N LEU A 204 6.49 5.04 0.55
CA LEU A 204 5.81 4.75 -0.70
C LEU A 204 5.16 3.37 -0.67
N ALA A 205 5.80 2.35 -0.09
CA ALA A 205 5.20 1.03 0.07
C ALA A 205 3.93 1.09 0.94
N VAL A 206 3.95 1.86 2.04
CA VAL A 206 2.76 2.07 2.89
C VAL A 206 1.66 2.82 2.12
N LEU A 207 2.01 3.89 1.39
CA LEU A 207 1.06 4.68 0.62
C LEU A 207 0.43 3.88 -0.53
N ARG A 208 1.25 3.13 -1.28
CA ARG A 208 0.84 2.22 -2.35
C ARG A 208 -0.15 1.19 -1.84
N ASN A 209 0.13 0.57 -0.69
CA ASN A 209 -0.77 -0.41 -0.09
C ASN A 209 -2.10 0.23 0.35
N CYS A 210 -2.07 1.45 0.88
CA CYS A 210 -3.32 2.18 1.18
C CYS A 210 -4.15 2.40 -0.09
N CYS A 211 -3.53 2.78 -1.20
CA CYS A 211 -4.20 2.95 -2.48
C CYS A 211 -4.77 1.61 -3.01
N ALA A 212 -3.95 0.56 -3.04
CA ALA A 212 -4.32 -0.77 -3.54
C ALA A 212 -5.45 -1.43 -2.73
N HIS A 213 -5.53 -1.16 -1.43
CA HIS A 213 -6.60 -1.66 -0.57
C HIS A 213 -7.78 -0.68 -0.44
N HIS A 214 -7.85 0.34 -1.30
CA HIS A 214 -8.90 1.36 -1.29
C HIS A 214 -9.14 1.99 0.10
N SER A 215 -8.06 2.15 0.87
CA SER A 215 -8.08 2.78 2.19
C SER A 215 -8.18 4.29 2.07
N ARG A 216 -8.84 4.94 3.02
CA ARG A 216 -8.92 6.40 3.09
C ARG A 216 -7.53 7.02 3.19
N LEU A 217 -7.22 8.03 2.37
CA LEU A 217 -5.98 8.80 2.40
C LEU A 217 -6.16 10.16 3.08
N SER A 218 -7.24 10.85 2.76
CA SER A 218 -7.68 12.09 3.37
C SER A 218 -7.75 11.95 4.90
N ASN A 219 -7.21 12.93 5.59
CA ASN A 219 -7.18 12.99 7.06
C ASN A 219 -6.64 11.70 7.73
N ARG A 220 -5.78 10.95 7.02
CA ARG A 220 -5.09 9.78 7.56
C ARG A 220 -3.80 10.23 8.23
N VAL A 221 -3.55 9.71 9.43
CA VAL A 221 -2.23 9.78 10.05
C VAL A 221 -1.44 8.56 9.60
N PHE A 222 -0.35 8.78 8.87
CA PHE A 222 0.56 7.71 8.47
C PHE A 222 1.52 7.38 9.62
N PRO A 223 1.82 6.08 9.86
CA PRO A 223 2.71 5.66 10.94
C PRO A 223 4.19 5.98 10.64
N VAL A 224 4.54 6.11 9.37
CA VAL A 224 5.88 6.41 8.88
C VAL A 224 5.90 7.78 8.22
N LYS A 225 6.98 8.53 8.43
CA LYS A 225 7.20 9.84 7.82
C LYS A 225 8.50 9.81 7.00
N PRO A 226 8.51 10.38 5.79
CA PRO A 226 9.73 10.42 4.99
C PRO A 226 10.77 11.32 5.66
N MET A 227 12.02 10.90 5.60
CA MET A 227 13.15 11.77 5.95
C MET A 227 13.28 12.90 4.93
N MET A 228 13.53 14.11 5.42
CA MET A 228 13.80 15.29 4.59
C MET A 228 15.31 15.40 4.30
N PRO A 229 15.71 15.65 3.04
CA PRO A 229 17.11 15.85 2.63
C PRO A 229 17.85 16.94 3.41
#